data_AF-A0A958KH88-F1
#
_entry.id   AF-A0A958KH88-F1
#
_cell.length_a   1.000
_cell.length_b   1.000
_cell.length_c   1.000
_cell.angle_alpha   90.00
_cell.angle_beta   90.00
_cell.angle_gamma   90.00
#
_symmetry.space_group_name_H-M   'P 1'
#
loop_
_entity.id
_entity.type
_entity.pdbx_description
1 polymer ?
#
loop_
_entity_poly.entity_id
_entity_poly.type
_entity_poly.pdbx_seq_one_letter_code
_entity_poly.pdbx_strand_id
1 'polypeptide(L)'
;MLGAFKQIIILGSFLMVLLSYQNCAQVFDADHREGADNSSLSTDEQLVIVEGKALQVLNKNCASCHGPDAANQPIDILNLDKMIADGYVVVGEPQSSPLFIEIVDGLMPQNGTMAPEDKELLRLWILGRNASEDDLSAILAPPAPDTGGAEAATYQQVAGLLLIQCGSCHLGAGNAQGGVTLNEFTDVRRYVSPGSPAGSALYNVVARDEMPPNNPLTPAEKQVIFSWISAGAQNN
;
A
#
# COMPACT_ATOMS: atom_id res chain seq x y z
N MET A 1 103.05 -16.06 -5.97
CA MET A 1 102.84 -14.62 -5.78
C MET A 1 101.51 -14.43 -5.05
N LEU A 2 101.47 -13.48 -4.11
CA LEU A 2 100.33 -12.73 -3.51
C LEU A 2 98.91 -13.13 -3.96
N GLY A 3 97.88 -13.22 -3.13
CA GLY A 3 97.62 -12.62 -1.82
C GLY A 3 96.09 -12.69 -1.57
N ALA A 4 95.69 -12.59 -0.32
CA ALA A 4 94.30 -12.59 0.17
C ALA A 4 93.41 -11.52 -0.49
N PHE A 5 92.08 -11.71 -0.51
CA PHE A 5 91.11 -10.66 -0.12
C PHE A 5 89.64 -11.13 -0.05
N LYS A 6 89.05 -10.89 1.14
CA LYS A 6 87.67 -10.43 1.46
C LYS A 6 86.43 -11.31 1.23
N GLN A 7 85.78 -11.60 2.36
CA GLN A 7 84.34 -11.85 2.53
C GLN A 7 83.50 -10.66 2.03
N ILE A 8 82.36 -10.94 1.38
CA ILE A 8 81.24 -9.99 1.25
C ILE A 8 79.95 -10.70 1.64
N ILE A 9 79.31 -10.10 2.64
CA ILE A 9 78.04 -10.42 3.29
C ILE A 9 76.90 -10.25 2.27
N ILE A 10 76.09 -11.29 2.05
CA ILE A 10 74.83 -11.19 1.31
C ILE A 10 73.74 -10.77 2.32
N LEU A 11 73.49 -9.47 2.44
CA LEU A 11 72.25 -8.96 3.02
C LEU A 11 71.25 -8.74 1.87
N GLY A 12 70.45 -9.77 1.58
CA GLY A 12 69.34 -9.67 0.64
C GLY A 12 68.17 -8.93 1.28
N SER A 13 68.12 -7.61 1.04
CA SER A 13 67.05 -6.73 1.48
C SER A 13 65.73 -7.10 0.81
N PHE A 14 64.70 -7.26 1.63
CA PHE A 14 63.32 -7.59 1.29
C PHE A 14 62.69 -6.41 0.52
N LEU A 15 62.67 -6.49 -0.81
CA LEU A 15 62.05 -5.48 -1.66
C LEU A 15 60.52 -5.65 -1.61
N MET A 16 59.89 -4.79 -0.81
CA MET A 16 58.44 -4.54 -0.77
C MET A 16 57.91 -4.31 -2.20
N VAL A 17 57.11 -5.24 -2.70
CA VAL A 17 56.27 -5.04 -3.88
C VAL A 17 55.05 -4.23 -3.45
N LEU A 18 55.13 -2.91 -3.60
CA LEU A 18 53.96 -2.03 -3.56
C LEU A 18 53.25 -2.12 -4.91
N LEU A 19 52.18 -2.93 -4.93
CA LEU A 19 51.21 -3.00 -6.02
C LEU A 19 50.64 -1.60 -6.29
N SER A 20 50.92 -1.10 -7.48
CA SER A 20 50.38 0.13 -8.04
C SER A 20 48.96 -0.15 -8.54
N TYR A 21 47.94 0.23 -7.78
CA TYR A 21 46.60 0.38 -8.34
C TYR A 21 46.54 1.75 -9.03
N GLN A 22 46.68 1.74 -10.36
CA GLN A 22 46.41 2.92 -11.16
C GLN A 22 44.89 3.09 -11.31
N ASN A 23 44.43 4.24 -10.82
CA ASN A 23 43.14 4.87 -11.06
C ASN A 23 42.62 4.68 -12.50
N CYS A 24 41.40 4.15 -12.63
CA CYS A 24 40.53 4.51 -13.74
C CYS A 24 39.52 5.55 -13.25
N ALA A 25 39.95 6.81 -13.19
CA ALA A 25 39.01 7.93 -13.19
C ALA A 25 38.68 8.21 -14.66
N GLN A 26 37.48 7.81 -15.08
CA GLN A 26 36.94 8.18 -16.38
C GLN A 26 36.60 9.68 -16.32
N VAL A 27 37.13 10.43 -17.28
CA VAL A 27 36.78 11.82 -17.55
C VAL A 27 35.38 11.79 -18.17
N PHE A 28 34.38 12.25 -17.42
CA PHE A 28 33.03 12.47 -17.96
C PHE A 28 32.99 13.90 -18.49
N ASP A 29 32.90 14.04 -19.80
CA ASP A 29 32.75 15.32 -20.47
C ASP A 29 31.41 15.96 -20.06
N ALA A 30 31.51 17.22 -19.64
CA ALA A 30 30.39 18.04 -19.26
C ALA A 30 29.66 18.54 -20.52
N ASP A 31 28.50 17.96 -20.84
CA ASP A 31 27.37 18.73 -21.35
C ASP A 31 26.05 17.94 -21.26
N HIS A 32 25.30 18.15 -20.17
CA HIS A 32 23.85 18.41 -20.15
C HIS A 32 23.28 18.21 -18.73
N ARG A 33 22.87 19.35 -18.17
CA ARG A 33 22.00 19.58 -17.01
C ARG A 33 21.25 18.36 -16.45
N GLU A 34 21.67 17.91 -15.26
CA GLU A 34 20.81 17.17 -14.33
C GLU A 34 20.65 18.00 -13.06
N GLY A 35 19.41 18.40 -12.78
CA GLY A 35 19.01 19.02 -11.53
C GLY A 35 18.63 17.94 -10.53
N ALA A 36 19.12 18.10 -9.30
CA ALA A 36 18.53 17.62 -8.05
C ALA A 36 17.82 16.25 -8.10
N ASP A 37 18.61 15.19 -8.02
CA ASP A 37 18.18 13.82 -7.73
C ASP A 37 17.77 13.69 -6.25
N ASN A 38 16.53 14.06 -5.95
CA ASN A 38 15.85 13.55 -4.76
C ASN A 38 15.44 12.09 -5.02
N SER A 39 16.38 11.15 -4.80
CA SER A 39 16.19 9.69 -4.78
C SER A 39 14.73 9.23 -4.52
N SER A 40 13.94 9.14 -5.57
CA SER A 40 12.58 8.61 -5.56
C SER A 40 12.67 7.17 -6.05
N LEU A 41 12.12 6.24 -5.26
CA LEU A 41 12.09 4.83 -5.58
C LEU A 41 11.38 4.63 -6.93
N SER A 42 11.92 3.79 -7.81
CA SER A 42 11.22 3.43 -9.06
C SER A 42 9.92 2.67 -8.76
N THR A 43 8.91 2.75 -9.63
CA THR A 43 7.64 2.04 -9.46
C THR A 43 7.85 0.53 -9.20
N ASP A 44 8.83 -0.08 -9.85
CA ASP A 44 9.17 -1.50 -9.68
C ASP A 44 9.69 -1.79 -8.27
N GLU A 45 10.54 -0.90 -7.75
CA GLU A 45 11.07 -0.99 -6.39
C GLU A 45 9.97 -0.75 -5.34
N GLN A 46 9.06 0.19 -5.62
CA GLN A 46 7.89 0.46 -4.80
C GLN A 46 6.97 -0.77 -4.70
N LEU A 47 6.73 -1.47 -5.81
CA LEU A 47 5.90 -2.68 -5.85
C LEU A 47 6.50 -3.84 -5.05
N VAL A 48 7.83 -4.03 -5.13
CA VAL A 48 8.53 -5.04 -4.32
C VAL A 48 8.35 -4.76 -2.82
N ILE A 49 8.45 -3.50 -2.39
CA ILE A 49 8.25 -3.13 -1.00
C ILE A 49 6.79 -3.34 -0.58
N VAL A 50 5.83 -2.96 -1.42
CA VAL A 50 4.39 -3.17 -1.18
C VAL A 50 4.07 -4.65 -1.04
N GLU A 51 4.62 -5.51 -1.90
CA GLU A 51 4.48 -6.97 -1.78
C GLU A 51 5.05 -7.50 -0.46
N GLY A 52 6.25 -7.04 -0.08
CA GLY A 52 6.86 -7.42 1.21
C GLY A 52 6.03 -6.98 2.43
N LYS A 53 5.39 -5.81 2.36
CA LYS A 53 4.46 -5.33 3.40
C LYS A 53 3.14 -6.13 3.38
N ALA A 54 2.60 -6.47 2.21
CA ALA A 54 1.41 -7.31 2.08
C ALA A 54 1.63 -8.70 2.70
N LEU A 55 2.79 -9.32 2.46
CA LEU A 55 3.21 -10.56 3.12
C LEU A 55 3.21 -10.45 4.65
N GLN A 56 3.67 -9.33 5.21
CA GLN A 56 3.63 -9.10 6.66
C GLN A 56 2.19 -9.03 7.17
N VAL A 57 1.30 -8.36 6.44
CA VAL A 57 -0.13 -8.29 6.77
C VAL A 57 -0.80 -9.66 6.72
N LEU A 58 -0.55 -10.46 5.67
CA LEU A 58 -1.09 -11.82 5.53
C LEU A 58 -0.55 -12.74 6.63
N ASN A 59 0.74 -12.63 6.96
CA ASN A 59 1.33 -13.39 8.06
C ASN A 59 0.73 -13.02 9.41
N LYS A 60 0.60 -11.72 9.70
CA LYS A 60 0.04 -11.19 10.95
C LYS A 60 -1.41 -11.60 11.14
N ASN A 61 -2.23 -11.48 10.11
CA ASN A 61 -3.69 -11.55 10.24
C ASN A 61 -4.30 -12.90 9.81
N CYS A 62 -3.58 -13.71 9.01
CA CYS A 62 -4.17 -14.90 8.36
C CYS A 62 -3.37 -16.19 8.63
N ALA A 63 -2.03 -16.12 8.68
CA ALA A 63 -1.18 -17.33 8.65
C ALA A 63 -1.35 -18.26 9.87
N SER A 64 -1.89 -17.78 10.99
CA SER A 64 -2.19 -18.64 12.14
C SER A 64 -3.19 -19.76 11.79
N CYS A 65 -4.08 -19.50 10.83
CA CYS A 65 -5.06 -20.48 10.34
C CYS A 65 -4.81 -20.90 8.89
N HIS A 66 -4.17 -20.07 8.06
CA HIS A 66 -3.95 -20.31 6.63
C HIS A 66 -2.46 -20.38 6.24
N GLY A 67 -1.55 -20.56 7.19
CA GLY A 67 -0.12 -20.70 6.90
C GLY A 67 0.23 -22.07 6.28
N PRO A 68 1.49 -22.27 5.87
CA PRO A 68 1.95 -23.49 5.19
C PRO A 68 1.77 -24.77 6.04
N ASP A 69 1.80 -24.63 7.37
CA ASP A 69 1.63 -25.73 8.32
C ASP A 69 0.20 -25.85 8.85
N ALA A 70 -0.74 -25.03 8.35
CA ALA A 70 -2.10 -25.04 8.84
C ALA A 70 -2.87 -26.26 8.30
N ALA A 71 -3.30 -27.13 9.23
CA ALA A 71 -4.04 -28.33 8.87
C ALA A 71 -5.45 -27.99 8.33
N ASN A 72 -5.84 -28.67 7.24
CA ASN A 72 -7.19 -28.64 6.66
C ASN A 72 -7.69 -27.29 6.13
N GLN A 73 -6.83 -26.44 5.56
CA GLN A 73 -7.26 -25.26 4.82
C GLN A 73 -7.05 -25.38 3.30
N PRO A 74 -7.92 -24.75 2.49
CA PRO A 74 -7.87 -24.83 1.02
C PRO A 74 -6.77 -23.96 0.40
N ILE A 75 -6.09 -23.11 1.18
CA ILE A 75 -5.14 -22.09 0.71
C ILE A 75 -3.98 -21.93 1.71
N ASP A 76 -2.76 -21.82 1.17
CA ASP A 76 -1.57 -21.31 1.87
C ASP A 76 -1.43 -19.82 1.58
N ILE A 77 -1.74 -18.99 2.57
CA ILE A 77 -1.82 -17.53 2.45
C ILE A 77 -0.45 -16.85 2.30
N LEU A 78 0.64 -17.58 2.50
CA LEU A 78 2.00 -17.06 2.35
C LEU A 78 2.64 -17.45 1.01
N ASN A 79 1.93 -18.24 0.20
CA ASN A 79 2.37 -18.63 -1.12
C ASN A 79 1.68 -17.79 -2.21
N LEU A 80 2.19 -16.58 -2.42
CA LEU A 80 1.60 -15.58 -3.33
C LEU A 80 1.42 -16.12 -4.75
N ASP A 81 2.44 -16.79 -5.29
CA ASP A 81 2.39 -17.38 -6.63
C ASP A 81 1.26 -18.38 -6.76
N LYS A 82 1.07 -19.22 -5.74
CA LYS A 82 -0.03 -20.20 -5.72
C LYS A 82 -1.39 -19.53 -5.54
N MET A 83 -1.48 -18.47 -4.74
CA MET A 83 -2.73 -17.70 -4.59
C MET A 83 -3.18 -17.07 -5.91
N ILE A 84 -2.22 -16.56 -6.69
CA ILE A 84 -2.48 -16.01 -8.03
C ILE A 84 -2.84 -17.16 -8.99
N ALA A 85 -2.05 -18.25 -9.01
CA ALA A 85 -2.26 -19.38 -9.91
C ALA A 85 -3.60 -20.09 -9.68
N ASP A 86 -4.04 -20.20 -8.43
CA ASP A 86 -5.31 -20.81 -8.06
C ASP A 86 -6.50 -19.83 -8.16
N GLY A 87 -6.25 -18.56 -8.49
CA GLY A 87 -7.29 -17.55 -8.72
C GLY A 87 -7.87 -16.88 -7.47
N TYR A 88 -7.26 -17.05 -6.30
CA TYR A 88 -7.63 -16.30 -5.09
C TYR A 88 -7.24 -14.82 -5.18
N VAL A 89 -6.22 -14.52 -6.00
CA VAL A 89 -5.80 -13.16 -6.34
C VAL A 89 -5.86 -13.00 -7.86
N VAL A 90 -6.69 -12.07 -8.31
CA VAL A 90 -6.75 -11.60 -9.69
C VAL A 90 -5.94 -10.31 -9.75
N VAL A 91 -4.71 -10.39 -10.26
CA VAL A 91 -3.78 -9.25 -10.33
C VAL A 91 -4.43 -8.11 -11.12
N GLY A 92 -4.36 -6.91 -10.57
CA GLY A 92 -4.97 -5.70 -11.11
C GLY A 92 -6.45 -5.51 -10.74
N GLU A 93 -7.11 -6.54 -10.18
CA GLU A 93 -8.56 -6.52 -9.91
C GLU A 93 -8.90 -7.01 -8.48
N PRO A 94 -8.69 -6.17 -7.44
CA PRO A 94 -9.05 -6.51 -6.06
C PRO A 94 -10.54 -6.87 -5.91
N GLN A 95 -11.42 -6.17 -6.63
CA GLN A 95 -12.87 -6.43 -6.64
C GLN A 95 -13.26 -7.78 -7.25
N SER A 96 -12.37 -8.39 -8.03
CA SER A 96 -12.55 -9.71 -8.62
C SER A 96 -11.76 -10.79 -7.88
N SER A 97 -10.98 -10.42 -6.85
CA SER A 97 -10.10 -11.32 -6.11
C SER A 97 -10.82 -11.92 -4.90
N PRO A 98 -11.10 -13.23 -4.87
CA PRO A 98 -11.77 -13.88 -3.74
C PRO A 98 -11.15 -13.55 -2.38
N LEU A 99 -9.81 -13.48 -2.31
CA LEU A 99 -9.09 -13.06 -1.11
C LEU A 99 -9.60 -11.72 -0.57
N PHE A 100 -9.63 -10.71 -1.45
CA PHE A 100 -9.95 -9.35 -1.04
C PHE A 100 -11.44 -9.18 -0.78
N ILE A 101 -12.29 -9.87 -1.56
CA ILE A 101 -13.73 -9.92 -1.33
C ILE A 101 -14.03 -10.46 0.07
N GLU A 102 -13.46 -11.61 0.47
CA GLU A 102 -13.70 -12.19 1.80
C GLU A 102 -13.21 -11.29 2.95
N ILE A 103 -12.11 -10.54 2.75
CA ILE A 103 -11.58 -9.58 3.71
C ILE A 103 -12.51 -8.36 3.85
N VAL A 104 -13.03 -7.86 2.74
CA VAL A 104 -13.92 -6.70 2.70
C VAL A 104 -15.30 -7.07 3.26
N ASP A 105 -15.81 -8.24 2.89
CA ASP A 105 -17.08 -8.80 3.38
C ASP A 105 -17.03 -9.23 4.85
N GLY A 106 -15.84 -9.18 5.48
CA GLY A 106 -15.66 -9.51 6.89
C GLY A 106 -15.85 -11.00 7.20
N LEU A 107 -15.79 -11.84 6.17
CA LEU A 107 -15.77 -13.30 6.32
C LEU A 107 -14.40 -13.76 6.85
N MET A 108 -13.35 -13.03 6.48
CA MET A 108 -12.00 -13.23 6.96
C MET A 108 -11.37 -11.91 7.45
N PRO A 109 -10.57 -11.94 8.53
CA PRO A 109 -10.28 -13.10 9.37
C PRO A 109 -11.42 -13.42 10.37
N GLN A 110 -11.65 -14.70 10.67
CA GLN A 110 -12.74 -15.13 11.58
C GLN A 110 -12.59 -14.61 13.02
N ASN A 111 -11.37 -14.26 13.44
CA ASN A 111 -11.06 -13.86 14.81
C ASN A 111 -11.03 -12.33 15.05
N GLY A 112 -11.58 -11.53 14.13
CA GLY A 112 -11.70 -10.09 14.33
C GLY A 112 -11.60 -9.29 13.05
N THR A 113 -11.55 -7.97 13.18
CA THR A 113 -11.45 -7.06 12.03
C THR A 113 -10.01 -6.68 11.75
N MET A 114 -9.61 -6.68 10.48
CA MET A 114 -8.30 -6.19 10.06
C MET A 114 -8.24 -4.65 10.07
N ALA A 115 -7.07 -4.08 10.37
CA ALA A 115 -6.87 -2.63 10.36
C ALA A 115 -7.13 -2.04 8.95
N PRO A 116 -7.68 -0.81 8.84
CA PRO A 116 -7.97 -0.18 7.56
C PRO A 116 -6.73 -0.06 6.65
N GLU A 117 -5.62 0.37 7.23
CA GLU A 117 -4.31 0.49 6.59
C GLU A 117 -3.79 -0.87 6.08
N ASP A 118 -4.01 -1.94 6.84
CA ASP A 118 -3.65 -3.31 6.40
C ASP A 118 -4.51 -3.72 5.18
N LYS A 119 -5.81 -3.36 5.16
CA LYS A 119 -6.71 -3.67 4.03
C LYS A 119 -6.32 -2.89 2.78
N GLU A 120 -6.01 -1.61 2.93
CA GLU A 120 -5.61 -0.77 1.81
C GLU A 120 -4.28 -1.23 1.20
N LEU A 121 -3.34 -1.62 2.05
CA LEU A 121 -2.07 -2.21 1.60
C LEU A 121 -2.30 -3.50 0.78
N LEU A 122 -3.21 -4.38 1.21
CA LEU A 122 -3.56 -5.56 0.41
C LEU A 122 -4.26 -5.20 -0.91
N ARG A 123 -5.12 -4.18 -0.92
CA ARG A 123 -5.76 -3.68 -2.14
C ARG A 123 -4.72 -3.22 -3.15
N LEU A 124 -3.74 -2.43 -2.71
CA LEU A 124 -2.68 -1.87 -3.55
C LEU A 124 -1.73 -2.94 -4.06
N TRP A 125 -1.38 -3.91 -3.21
CA TRP A 125 -0.61 -5.07 -3.64
C TRP A 125 -1.32 -5.84 -4.77
N ILE A 126 -2.61 -6.10 -4.63
CA ILE A 126 -3.39 -6.78 -5.68
C ILE A 126 -3.50 -5.91 -6.94
N LEU A 127 -3.70 -4.59 -6.80
CA LEU A 127 -3.72 -3.65 -7.94
C LEU A 127 -2.41 -3.72 -8.73
N GLY A 128 -1.28 -3.94 -8.06
CA GLY A 128 0.03 -4.05 -8.68
C GLY A 128 0.36 -2.80 -9.50
N ARG A 129 0.81 -2.98 -10.75
CA ARG A 129 1.14 -1.87 -11.66
C ARG A 129 -0.04 -0.97 -12.03
N ASN A 130 -1.27 -1.35 -11.70
CA ASN A 130 -2.43 -0.49 -11.88
C ASN A 130 -2.58 0.56 -10.75
N ALA A 131 -1.79 0.46 -9.67
CA ALA A 131 -1.73 1.48 -8.63
C ALA A 131 -1.05 2.75 -9.15
N SER A 132 -1.60 3.91 -8.77
CA SER A 132 -0.95 5.18 -9.07
C SER A 132 0.34 5.32 -8.26
N GLU A 133 1.33 6.03 -8.81
CA GLU A 133 2.58 6.31 -8.09
C GLU A 133 2.34 7.11 -6.80
N ASP A 134 1.30 7.95 -6.79
CA ASP A 134 0.87 8.70 -5.61
C ASP A 134 0.34 7.75 -4.51
N ASP A 135 -0.43 6.72 -4.87
CA ASP A 135 -0.93 5.74 -3.90
C ASP A 135 0.19 4.86 -3.34
N LEU A 136 1.11 4.41 -4.20
CA LEU A 136 2.27 3.61 -3.79
C LEU A 136 3.20 4.44 -2.89
N SER A 137 3.49 5.68 -3.27
CA SER A 137 4.34 6.57 -2.48
C SER A 137 3.72 6.94 -1.13
N ALA A 138 2.40 7.10 -1.03
CA ALA A 138 1.70 7.38 0.23
C ALA A 138 1.86 6.27 1.28
N ILE A 139 1.88 5.00 0.85
CA ILE A 139 2.09 3.83 1.73
C ILE A 139 3.57 3.60 2.04
N LEU A 140 4.48 4.09 1.19
CA LEU A 140 5.93 3.96 1.35
C LEU A 140 6.57 5.11 2.13
N ALA A 141 5.88 6.24 2.24
CA ALA A 141 6.26 7.30 3.14
C ALA A 141 6.40 6.72 4.56
N PRO A 142 7.47 7.08 5.31
CA PRO A 142 7.50 6.77 6.73
C PRO A 142 6.19 7.29 7.35
N PRO A 143 5.58 6.53 8.27
CA PRO A 143 4.37 7.01 8.93
C PRO A 143 4.67 8.40 9.46
N ALA A 144 3.85 9.38 9.06
CA ALA A 144 3.99 10.74 9.55
C ALA A 144 4.12 10.70 11.07
N PRO A 145 4.97 11.55 11.68
CA PRO A 145 5.19 11.51 13.11
C PRO A 145 3.85 11.52 13.83
N ASP A 146 3.63 10.46 14.60
CA ASP A 146 2.53 10.21 15.50
C ASP A 146 2.12 11.48 16.25
N THR A 147 1.04 12.10 15.77
CA THR A 147 0.18 12.94 16.59
C THR A 147 -1.13 12.19 16.83
N GLY A 148 -1.05 11.14 17.65
CA GLY A 148 -2.20 10.41 18.18
C GLY A 148 -2.70 9.34 17.23
N GLY A 149 -2.91 8.12 17.76
CA GLY A 149 -3.51 7.00 17.02
C GLY A 149 -4.69 7.47 16.19
N ALA A 150 -4.68 7.17 14.89
CA ALA A 150 -5.60 7.74 13.92
C ALA A 150 -7.04 7.49 14.37
N GLU A 151 -7.64 8.52 14.97
CA GLU A 151 -9.04 8.53 15.35
C GLU A 151 -9.84 8.40 14.06
N ALA A 152 -10.89 7.58 14.09
CA ALA A 152 -11.73 7.41 12.91
C ALA A 152 -12.27 8.75 12.42
N ALA A 153 -12.42 8.91 11.11
CA ALA A 153 -12.95 10.14 10.54
C ALA A 153 -14.29 10.50 11.20
N THR A 154 -14.50 11.80 11.43
CA THR A 154 -15.74 12.32 12.00
C THR A 154 -16.84 12.42 10.94
N TYR A 155 -18.10 12.54 11.38
CA TYR A 155 -19.16 12.77 10.42
C TYR A 155 -19.00 14.10 9.67
N GLN A 156 -18.44 15.15 10.28
CA GLN A 156 -18.24 16.41 9.54
C GLN A 156 -17.24 16.27 8.38
N GLN A 157 -16.21 15.44 8.54
CA GLN A 157 -15.26 15.16 7.45
C GLN A 157 -15.97 14.42 6.31
N VAL A 158 -16.79 13.42 6.64
CA VAL A 158 -17.60 12.70 5.65
C VAL A 158 -18.62 13.63 4.98
N ALA A 159 -19.34 14.44 5.75
CA ALA A 159 -20.34 15.36 5.24
C ALA A 159 -19.72 16.41 4.30
N GLY A 160 -18.53 16.92 4.61
CA GLY A 160 -17.78 17.82 3.73
C GLY A 160 -17.43 17.15 2.39
N LEU A 161 -17.00 15.89 2.43
CA LEU A 161 -16.70 15.12 1.24
C LEU A 161 -17.96 14.85 0.40
N LEU A 162 -19.07 14.45 1.04
CA LEU A 162 -20.35 14.24 0.35
C LEU A 162 -20.89 15.53 -0.27
N LEU A 163 -20.69 16.68 0.38
CA LEU A 163 -21.06 17.98 -0.17
C LEU A 163 -20.30 18.28 -1.47
N ILE A 164 -18.98 18.07 -1.47
CA ILE A 164 -18.12 18.40 -2.61
C ILE A 164 -18.33 17.40 -3.75
N GLN A 165 -18.34 16.11 -3.45
CA GLN A 165 -18.31 15.05 -4.47
C GLN A 165 -19.70 14.61 -4.92
N CYS A 166 -20.69 14.63 -4.03
CA CYS A 166 -22.03 14.08 -4.28
C CYS A 166 -23.12 15.16 -4.36
N GLY A 167 -22.79 16.40 -3.94
CA GLY A 167 -23.77 17.45 -3.68
C GLY A 167 -24.58 17.92 -4.87
N SER A 168 -24.01 17.88 -6.07
CA SER A 168 -24.69 18.31 -7.29
C SER A 168 -25.93 17.47 -7.64
N CYS A 169 -25.96 16.21 -7.21
CA CYS A 169 -27.01 15.24 -7.58
C CYS A 169 -27.73 14.63 -6.37
N HIS A 170 -27.08 14.50 -5.22
CA HIS A 170 -27.64 13.81 -4.04
C HIS A 170 -27.98 14.74 -2.88
N LEU A 171 -27.70 16.05 -3.00
CA LEU A 171 -28.09 17.07 -2.03
C LEU A 171 -29.11 18.05 -2.65
N GLY A 172 -30.17 18.35 -1.90
CA GLY A 172 -31.24 19.26 -2.30
C GLY A 172 -32.64 18.70 -2.05
N ALA A 173 -33.58 19.60 -1.77
CA ALA A 173 -34.98 19.25 -1.54
C ALA A 173 -35.65 18.84 -2.87
N GLY A 174 -35.99 17.55 -3.01
CA GLY A 174 -36.93 17.04 -4.01
C GLY A 174 -36.37 16.66 -5.39
N ASN A 175 -35.07 16.78 -5.65
CA ASN A 175 -34.45 16.49 -6.95
C ASN A 175 -33.26 15.53 -6.89
N ALA A 176 -33.11 14.78 -5.79
CA ALA A 176 -31.98 13.88 -5.65
C ALA A 176 -32.08 12.71 -6.64
N GLN A 177 -31.03 12.50 -7.43
CA GLN A 177 -31.02 11.48 -8.47
C GLN A 177 -31.15 10.07 -7.87
N GLY A 178 -31.91 9.20 -8.56
CA GLY A 178 -32.11 7.81 -8.12
C GLY A 178 -32.88 7.65 -6.80
N GLY A 179 -33.52 8.71 -6.29
CA GLY A 179 -34.22 8.67 -5.00
C GLY A 179 -33.28 8.61 -3.79
N VAL A 180 -31.97 8.86 -3.99
CA VAL A 180 -30.95 8.82 -2.94
C VAL A 180 -30.67 10.23 -2.44
N THR A 181 -31.03 10.53 -1.19
CA THR A 181 -30.75 11.80 -0.52
C THR A 181 -29.61 11.65 0.49
N LEU A 182 -28.73 12.65 0.58
CA LEU A 182 -27.59 12.66 1.52
C LEU A 182 -27.55 13.96 2.37
N ASN A 183 -28.68 14.65 2.55
CA ASN A 183 -28.72 16.04 3.07
C ASN A 183 -28.23 16.18 4.51
N GLU A 184 -28.48 15.17 5.32
CA GLU A 184 -28.20 15.17 6.74
C GLU A 184 -27.82 13.77 7.21
N PHE A 185 -27.30 13.67 8.42
CA PHE A 185 -26.80 12.42 8.99
C PHE A 185 -27.83 11.28 8.90
N THR A 186 -29.08 11.59 9.23
CA THR A 186 -30.23 10.67 9.16
C THR A 186 -30.50 10.14 7.76
N ASP A 187 -30.26 10.94 6.71
CA ASP A 187 -30.35 10.52 5.32
C ASP A 187 -29.19 9.59 4.95
N VAL A 188 -27.96 10.00 5.26
CA VAL A 188 -26.73 9.22 4.98
C VAL A 188 -26.76 7.85 5.66
N ARG A 189 -27.20 7.80 6.93
CA ARG A 189 -27.28 6.55 7.72
C ARG A 189 -28.22 5.50 7.12
N ARG A 190 -29.13 5.85 6.21
CA ARG A 190 -29.98 4.86 5.50
C ARG A 190 -29.18 3.98 4.54
N TYR A 191 -28.01 4.43 4.09
CA TYR A 191 -27.16 3.73 3.13
C TYR A 191 -25.88 3.19 3.77
N VAL A 192 -25.80 3.24 5.08
CA VAL A 192 -24.62 2.88 5.86
C VAL A 192 -24.99 1.85 6.91
N SER A 193 -24.16 0.82 7.05
CA SER A 193 -24.21 -0.17 8.11
C SER A 193 -23.03 0.10 9.06
N PRO A 194 -23.27 0.60 10.30
CA PRO A 194 -22.21 0.89 11.26
C PRO A 194 -21.29 -0.32 11.47
N GLY A 195 -19.99 -0.09 11.40
CA GLY A 195 -18.98 -1.14 11.53
C GLY A 195 -18.80 -2.02 10.28
N SER A 196 -19.59 -1.82 9.22
CA SER A 196 -19.54 -2.65 8.02
C SER A 196 -19.57 -1.79 6.74
N PRO A 197 -18.40 -1.40 6.21
CA PRO A 197 -18.28 -0.78 4.90
C PRO A 197 -18.87 -1.64 3.78
N ALA A 198 -18.62 -2.96 3.75
CA ALA A 198 -19.21 -3.86 2.76
C ALA A 198 -20.74 -3.98 2.87
N GLY A 199 -21.29 -3.86 4.08
CA GLY A 199 -22.73 -3.78 4.29
C GLY A 199 -23.32 -2.40 3.99
N SER A 200 -22.52 -1.43 3.55
CA SER A 200 -22.94 -0.06 3.31
C SER A 200 -23.06 0.21 1.81
N ALA A 201 -24.28 0.38 1.33
CA ALA A 201 -24.55 0.74 -0.06
C ALA A 201 -23.75 1.98 -0.50
N LEU A 202 -23.61 2.98 0.38
CA LEU A 202 -22.81 4.18 0.12
C LEU A 202 -21.35 3.85 -0.19
N TYR A 203 -20.71 2.99 0.62
CA TYR A 203 -19.30 2.66 0.40
C TYR A 203 -19.13 1.75 -0.82
N ASN A 204 -20.04 0.82 -1.06
CA ASN A 204 -19.93 -0.13 -2.18
C ASN A 204 -19.95 0.55 -3.56
N VAL A 205 -20.74 1.60 -3.74
CA VAL A 205 -20.79 2.33 -5.03
C VAL A 205 -19.57 3.24 -5.23
N VAL A 206 -19.05 3.79 -4.14
CA VAL A 206 -17.81 4.59 -4.15
C VAL A 206 -16.58 3.70 -4.39
N ALA A 207 -16.53 2.52 -3.75
CA ALA A 207 -15.44 1.57 -3.91
C ALA A 207 -15.35 1.02 -5.34
N ARG A 208 -16.50 0.88 -6.02
CA ARG A 208 -16.62 0.45 -7.43
C ARG A 208 -16.49 1.58 -8.45
N ASP A 209 -16.21 2.80 -8.01
CA ASP A 209 -16.09 3.98 -8.88
C ASP A 209 -17.35 4.28 -9.71
N GLU A 210 -18.51 3.79 -9.26
CA GLU A 210 -19.81 4.04 -9.89
C GLU A 210 -20.33 5.43 -9.55
N MET A 211 -19.96 5.94 -8.38
CA MET A 211 -20.33 7.25 -7.88
C MET A 211 -19.11 7.96 -7.28
N PRO A 212 -18.87 9.24 -7.61
CA PRO A 212 -19.57 10.06 -8.61
C PRO A 212 -19.33 9.60 -10.07
N PRO A 213 -20.30 9.79 -10.98
CA PRO A 213 -20.11 9.44 -12.39
C PRO A 213 -18.97 10.24 -13.02
N ASN A 214 -18.04 9.56 -13.69
CA ASN A 214 -16.90 10.15 -14.40
C ASN A 214 -15.91 10.95 -13.53
N ASN A 215 -16.07 10.97 -12.22
CA ASN A 215 -15.12 11.59 -11.30
C ASN A 215 -15.01 10.76 -10.00
N PRO A 216 -14.33 9.61 -10.06
CA PRO A 216 -14.18 8.74 -8.90
C PRO A 216 -13.43 9.43 -7.76
N LEU A 217 -13.75 9.03 -6.52
CA LEU A 217 -13.00 9.51 -5.35
C LEU A 217 -11.56 9.02 -5.40
N THR A 218 -10.64 9.87 -4.94
CA THR A 218 -9.26 9.44 -4.66
C THR A 218 -9.23 8.41 -3.53
N PRO A 219 -8.20 7.57 -3.44
CA PRO A 219 -8.09 6.59 -2.36
C PRO A 219 -8.12 7.22 -0.96
N ALA A 220 -7.52 8.39 -0.78
CA ALA A 220 -7.59 9.15 0.47
C ALA A 220 -9.03 9.55 0.85
N GLU A 221 -9.84 9.97 -0.12
CA GLU A 221 -11.25 10.32 0.10
C GLU A 221 -12.10 9.08 0.39
N LYS A 222 -11.87 7.97 -0.32
CA LYS A 222 -12.53 6.69 -0.01
C LYS A 222 -12.20 6.24 1.41
N GLN A 223 -10.97 6.46 1.87
CA GLN A 223 -10.51 6.10 3.21
C GLN A 223 -11.21 6.91 4.32
N VAL A 224 -11.55 8.18 4.07
CA VAL A 224 -12.34 8.99 5.02
C VAL A 224 -13.71 8.35 5.26
N ILE A 225 -14.41 7.95 4.20
CA ILE A 225 -15.71 7.28 4.30
C ILE A 225 -15.56 5.91 4.96
N PHE A 226 -14.56 5.12 4.55
CA PHE A 226 -14.32 3.78 5.08
C PHE A 226 -14.07 3.79 6.59
N SER A 227 -13.20 4.67 7.07
CA SER A 227 -12.80 4.75 8.48
C SER A 227 -13.97 5.18 9.37
N TRP A 228 -14.75 6.19 8.97
CA TRP A 228 -15.95 6.61 9.69
C TRP A 228 -16.99 5.49 9.80
N ILE A 229 -17.28 4.77 8.70
CA ILE A 229 -18.21 3.65 8.73
C ILE A 229 -17.69 2.54 9.64
N SER A 230 -16.41 2.18 9.50
CA SER A 230 -15.76 1.13 10.29
C SER A 230 -15.80 1.41 11.79
N ALA A 231 -15.75 2.68 12.20
CA ALA A 231 -15.82 3.10 13.60
C ALA A 231 -17.25 3.26 14.14
N GLY A 232 -18.24 2.78 13.41
CA GLY A 232 -19.64 2.77 13.85
C GLY A 232 -20.46 3.95 13.34
N ALA A 233 -19.97 4.70 12.35
CA ALA A 233 -20.73 5.73 11.65
C ALA A 233 -21.41 6.74 12.60
N GLN A 234 -20.65 7.25 13.57
CA GLN A 234 -21.15 8.14 14.62
C GLN A 234 -21.49 9.52 14.06
N ASN A 235 -22.42 10.23 14.70
CA ASN A 235 -22.71 11.64 14.40
C ASN A 235 -21.84 12.53 15.29
N ASN A 236 -20.54 12.53 15.05
CA ASN A 236 -19.52 13.23 15.83
C ASN A 236 -18.82 14.29 15.00
#